data_AF-A0A392QET8-F1
#
_entry.id   AF-A0A392QET8-F1
#
_cell.length_a   1.000
_cell.length_b   1.000
_cell.length_c   1.000
_cell.angle_alpha   90.00
_cell.angle_beta   90.00
_cell.angle_gamma   90.00
#
_symmetry.space_group_name_H-M   'P 1'
#
loop_
_entity.id
_entity.type
_entity.pdbx_description
1 polymer ?
#
loop_
_entity_poly.entity_id
_entity_poly.type
_entity_poly.pdbx_seq_one_letter_code
_entity_poly.pdbx_strand_id
1 'polypeptide(L)'
;VIDFHQTVEVNGIRFWCYTAGHVLGAAMFMVDIAGVRVLYTGDYSREEDRHLRAAETPQFSPDVCIIESTYGVQHHQPRHTREKRFTDVIHSTISQGGRVLIPAYALGRAQELLLILDEYWANHPELHNIPIYYA
;
A
#
# COMPACT_ATOMS: atom_id res chain seq x y z
N VAL A 1 -6.98 17.07 13.06
CA VAL A 1 -5.88 16.11 12.83
C VAL A 1 -5.88 15.15 13.99
N ILE A 2 -5.74 13.85 13.72
CA ILE A 2 -5.74 12.78 14.72
C ILE A 2 -4.52 11.90 14.44
N ASP A 3 -3.78 11.55 15.48
CA ASP A 3 -2.67 10.61 15.37
C ASP A 3 -3.19 9.16 15.42
N PHE A 4 -2.43 8.22 14.84
CA PHE A 4 -2.77 6.79 14.96
C PHE A 4 -2.87 6.39 16.44
N HIS A 5 -3.87 5.57 16.75
CA HIS A 5 -4.23 5.09 18.09
C HIS A 5 -4.67 6.18 19.10
N GLN A 6 -4.69 7.45 18.72
CA GLN A 6 -5.27 8.50 19.54
C GLN A 6 -6.79 8.36 19.58
N THR A 7 -7.37 8.34 20.77
CA THR A 7 -8.84 8.39 20.92
C THR A 7 -9.29 9.84 20.99
N VAL A 8 -10.25 10.19 20.14
CA VAL A 8 -10.92 11.50 20.12
C VAL A 8 -12.42 11.29 20.34
N GLU A 9 -13.06 12.22 21.05
CA GLU A 9 -14.50 12.21 21.26
C GLU A 9 -15.13 13.52 20.76
N VAL A 10 -16.19 13.39 19.96
CA VAL A 10 -16.97 14.53 19.46
C VAL A 10 -18.45 14.20 19.61
N ASN A 11 -19.20 15.01 20.35
CA ASN A 11 -20.64 14.84 20.56
C ASN A 11 -21.04 13.43 21.04
N GLY A 12 -20.25 12.83 21.94
CA GLY A 12 -20.49 11.49 22.48
C GLY A 12 -20.10 10.33 21.55
N ILE A 13 -19.45 10.62 20.41
CA ILE A 13 -18.91 9.62 19.48
C ILE A 13 -17.40 9.53 19.72
N ARG A 14 -16.93 8.37 20.17
CA ARG A 14 -15.50 8.10 20.33
C ARG A 14 -14.96 7.44 19.08
N PHE A 15 -13.81 7.86 18.61
CA PHE A 15 -13.15 7.23 17.47
C PHE A 15 -11.64 7.31 17.58
N TRP A 16 -10.98 6.32 16.97
CA TRP A 16 -9.54 6.24 16.82
C TRP A 16 -9.23 5.50 15.52
N CYS A 17 -7.99 5.53 15.08
CA CYS A 17 -7.61 4.85 13.85
C CYS A 17 -6.34 4.00 13.98
N TYR A 18 -6.25 2.99 13.12
CA TYR A 18 -5.12 2.09 12.94
C TYR A 18 -4.48 2.31 11.57
N THR A 19 -3.22 1.92 11.37
CA THR A 19 -2.67 1.93 10.00
C THR A 19 -3.41 0.93 9.11
N ALA A 20 -3.75 1.36 7.89
CA ALA A 20 -4.37 0.50 6.87
C ALA A 20 -3.35 -0.07 5.87
N GLY A 21 -2.07 0.35 5.93
CA GLY A 21 -1.15 0.11 4.82
C GLY A 21 -1.63 0.82 3.57
N HIS A 22 -1.68 0.15 2.42
CA HIS A 22 -2.30 0.60 1.14
C HIS A 22 -1.78 1.92 0.51
N VAL A 23 -1.74 3.04 1.21
CA VAL A 23 -1.01 4.26 0.82
C VAL A 23 -0.52 4.97 2.09
N LEU A 24 0.44 5.88 1.94
CA LEU A 24 0.94 6.66 3.07
C LEU A 24 -0.21 7.43 3.75
N GLY A 25 -0.39 7.21 5.05
CA GLY A 25 -1.42 7.86 5.87
C GLY A 25 -2.81 7.22 5.80
N ALA A 26 -3.00 6.12 5.08
CA ALA A 26 -4.28 5.41 5.09
C ALA A 26 -4.59 4.83 6.47
N ALA A 27 -5.86 4.90 6.85
CA ALA A 27 -6.28 4.62 8.21
C ALA A 27 -7.59 3.83 8.24
N MET A 28 -7.65 2.82 9.11
CA MET A 28 -8.89 2.11 9.45
C MET A 28 -9.48 2.76 10.70
N PHE A 29 -10.70 3.28 10.63
CA PHE A 29 -11.34 3.97 11.75
C PHE A 29 -12.21 3.00 12.55
N MET A 30 -11.98 2.97 13.86
CA MET A 30 -12.89 2.36 14.81
C MET A 30 -13.74 3.47 15.44
N VAL A 31 -15.06 3.28 15.43
CA VAL A 31 -16.03 4.20 15.98
C VAL A 31 -16.82 3.48 17.08
N ASP A 32 -16.91 4.06 18.26
CA ASP A 32 -17.61 3.55 19.43
C ASP A 32 -18.69 4.55 19.86
N ILE A 33 -19.95 4.11 19.77
CA ILE A 33 -21.13 4.88 20.18
C ILE A 33 -21.91 4.03 21.17
N ALA A 34 -22.00 4.48 22.42
CA ALA A 34 -22.69 3.77 23.50
C ALA A 34 -22.26 2.29 23.63
N GLY A 35 -20.98 2.00 23.37
CA GLY A 35 -20.40 0.66 23.47
C GLY A 35 -20.55 -0.22 22.22
N VAL A 36 -21.29 0.22 21.20
CA VAL A 36 -21.35 -0.46 19.89
C VAL A 36 -20.19 0.02 19.03
N ARG A 37 -19.38 -0.93 18.52
CA ARG A 37 -18.15 -0.67 17.79
C ARG A 37 -18.28 -1.01 16.31
N VAL A 38 -17.99 -0.04 15.47
CA VAL A 38 -17.95 -0.18 14.00
C VAL A 38 -16.53 0.06 13.52
N LEU A 39 -15.95 -0.90 12.81
CA LEU A 39 -14.70 -0.73 12.08
C LEU A 39 -15.02 -0.43 10.62
N TYR A 40 -14.50 0.68 10.11
CA TYR A 40 -14.44 0.98 8.67
C TYR A 40 -12.99 0.89 8.20
N THR A 41 -12.71 -0.04 7.28
CA THR A 41 -11.33 -0.29 6.85
C THR A 41 -10.81 0.73 5.84
N GLY A 42 -11.71 1.35 5.05
CA GLY A 42 -11.29 1.92 3.77
C GLY A 42 -10.63 0.84 2.90
N ASP A 43 -9.67 1.23 2.07
CA ASP A 43 -8.80 0.30 1.35
C ASP A 43 -7.59 -0.04 2.23
N TYR A 44 -7.29 -1.33 2.39
CA TYR A 44 -6.24 -1.80 3.28
C TYR A 44 -5.39 -2.89 2.64
N SER A 45 -4.11 -2.96 3.03
CA SER A 45 -3.20 -4.04 2.60
C SER A 45 -2.60 -4.72 3.83
N ARG A 46 -2.67 -6.06 3.88
CA ARG A 46 -2.06 -6.86 4.95
C ARG A 46 -0.65 -7.35 4.63
N GLU A 47 -0.09 -6.94 3.51
CA GLU A 47 1.29 -7.25 3.12
C GLU A 47 2.16 -6.02 3.36
N GLU A 48 3.35 -6.24 3.93
CA GLU A 48 4.35 -5.17 4.07
C GLU A 48 5.01 -4.88 2.72
N ASP A 49 5.09 -3.60 2.40
CA ASP A 49 5.79 -3.07 1.23
C ASP A 49 7.14 -2.48 1.66
N ARG A 50 7.96 -2.02 0.70
CA ARG A 50 9.28 -1.43 1.02
C ARG A 50 9.18 -0.17 1.89
N HIS A 51 8.08 0.57 1.80
CA HIS A 51 7.87 1.83 2.54
C HIS A 51 6.62 1.88 3.41
N LEU A 52 5.76 0.85 3.39
CA LEU A 52 4.51 0.83 4.14
C LEU A 52 4.40 -0.42 5.00
N ARG A 53 3.92 -0.23 6.23
CA ARG A 53 3.55 -1.32 7.12
C ARG A 53 2.23 -1.94 6.66
N ALA A 54 2.06 -3.22 6.95
CA ALA A 54 0.78 -3.89 6.81
C ALA A 54 -0.28 -3.26 7.72
N ALA A 55 -1.54 -3.41 7.32
CA ALA A 55 -2.70 -3.06 8.11
C ALA A 55 -2.69 -3.79 9.45
N GLU A 56 -2.98 -3.06 10.52
CA GLU A 56 -3.06 -3.64 11.85
C GLU A 56 -4.31 -4.51 12.02
N THR A 57 -4.24 -5.47 12.94
CA THR A 57 -5.44 -6.15 13.42
C THR A 57 -5.87 -5.49 14.73
N PRO A 58 -7.09 -4.92 14.82
CA PRO A 58 -7.56 -4.32 16.07
C PRO A 58 -7.50 -5.30 17.24
N GLN A 59 -7.13 -4.80 18.43
CA GLN A 59 -7.02 -5.62 19.65
C GLN A 59 -8.38 -6.13 20.15
N PHE A 60 -9.48 -5.50 19.72
CA PHE A 60 -10.84 -5.84 20.10
C PHE A 60 -11.66 -6.10 18.84
N SER A 61 -12.54 -7.10 18.88
CA SER A 61 -13.48 -7.35 17.80
C SER A 61 -14.49 -6.20 17.69
N PRO A 62 -14.74 -5.66 16.48
CA PRO A 62 -15.87 -4.78 16.25
C PRO A 62 -17.18 -5.60 16.24
N ASP A 63 -18.29 -4.93 16.57
CA ASP A 63 -19.63 -5.50 16.39
C ASP A 63 -20.04 -5.50 14.92
N VAL A 64 -19.60 -4.47 14.17
CA VAL A 64 -19.84 -4.32 12.73
C VAL A 64 -18.54 -4.01 12.01
N CYS A 65 -18.29 -4.71 10.90
CA CYS A 65 -17.15 -4.45 10.02
C CYS A 65 -17.64 -4.02 8.64
N ILE A 66 -17.28 -2.81 8.23
CA ILE A 66 -17.46 -2.29 6.87
C ILE A 66 -16.11 -2.42 6.18
N ILE A 67 -16.03 -3.35 5.23
CA ILE A 67 -14.78 -3.80 4.61
C ILE A 67 -14.82 -3.67 3.08
N GLU A 68 -13.68 -3.32 2.48
CA GLU A 68 -13.52 -3.32 1.02
C GLU A 68 -13.55 -4.74 0.43
N SER A 69 -13.80 -4.85 -0.88
CA SER A 69 -13.95 -6.14 -1.57
C SER A 69 -13.24 -6.21 -2.93
N THR A 70 -12.30 -5.30 -3.18
CA THR A 70 -11.60 -5.08 -4.45
C THR A 70 -10.97 -6.37 -4.99
N TYR A 71 -10.30 -7.13 -4.10
CA TYR A 71 -9.65 -8.40 -4.43
C TYR A 71 -10.21 -9.59 -3.64
N GLY A 72 -11.43 -9.50 -3.09
CA GLY A 72 -11.96 -10.45 -2.12
C GLY A 72 -12.04 -11.92 -2.57
N VAL A 73 -11.98 -12.18 -3.88
CA VAL A 73 -12.01 -13.52 -4.48
C VAL A 73 -10.71 -13.88 -5.22
N GLN A 74 -9.68 -13.04 -5.13
CA GLN A 74 -8.41 -13.22 -5.83
C GLN A 74 -7.30 -13.56 -4.84
N HIS A 75 -6.34 -14.38 -5.30
CA HIS A 75 -5.13 -14.68 -4.55
C HIS A 75 -3.95 -13.91 -5.14
N HIS A 76 -3.28 -13.12 -4.30
CA HIS A 76 -2.07 -12.44 -4.70
C HIS A 76 -0.90 -13.43 -4.81
N GLN A 77 -0.14 -13.28 -5.91
CA GLN A 77 1.16 -13.94 -6.02
C GLN A 77 2.13 -13.35 -4.97
N PRO A 78 3.09 -14.14 -4.48
CA PRO A 78 4.10 -13.64 -3.55
C PRO A 78 4.79 -12.38 -4.09
N ARG A 79 5.08 -11.39 -3.23
CA ARG A 79 5.73 -10.12 -3.61
C ARG A 79 6.96 -10.33 -4.49
N HIS A 80 7.89 -11.19 -4.08
CA HIS A 80 9.12 -11.46 -4.83
C HIS A 80 8.85 -11.94 -6.26
N THR A 81 7.79 -12.74 -6.47
CA THR A 81 7.40 -13.20 -7.81
C THR A 81 6.85 -12.04 -8.66
N ARG A 82 6.03 -11.18 -8.06
CA ARG A 82 5.47 -9.99 -8.74
C ARG A 82 6.56 -8.98 -9.11
N GLU A 83 7.46 -8.68 -8.18
CA GLU A 83 8.59 -7.77 -8.39
C GLU A 83 9.53 -8.30 -9.48
N LYS A 84 9.89 -9.58 -9.41
CA LYS A 84 10.70 -10.21 -10.44
C LYS A 84 10.04 -10.12 -11.82
N ARG A 85 8.75 -10.45 -11.92
CA ARG A 85 8.02 -10.35 -13.18
C ARG A 85 8.02 -8.92 -13.73
N PHE A 86 7.84 -7.94 -12.85
CA PHE A 86 7.86 -6.52 -13.21
C PHE A 86 9.23 -6.11 -13.76
N THR A 87 10.32 -6.43 -13.07
CA THR A 87 11.67 -6.06 -13.50
C THR A 87 12.13 -6.84 -14.73
N ASP A 88 11.78 -8.12 -14.86
CA ASP A 88 12.09 -8.95 -16.03
C ASP A 88 11.47 -8.37 -17.32
N VAL A 89 10.22 -7.89 -17.25
CA VAL A 89 9.54 -7.25 -18.40
C VAL A 89 10.24 -5.95 -18.79
N ILE A 90 10.66 -5.15 -17.80
CA ILE A 90 11.36 -3.89 -18.04
C ILE A 90 12.72 -4.16 -18.66
N HIS A 91 13.51 -5.04 -18.06
CA HIS A 91 14.85 -5.40 -18.53
C HIS A 91 14.79 -5.95 -19.95
N SER A 92 13.92 -6.93 -20.22
CA SER A 92 13.79 -7.49 -21.58
C SER A 92 13.40 -6.45 -22.63
N THR A 93 12.56 -5.46 -22.27
CA THR A 93 12.16 -4.38 -23.17
C THR A 93 13.33 -3.45 -23.51
N ILE A 94 14.12 -3.04 -22.50
CA ILE A 94 15.26 -2.13 -22.71
C ILE A 94 16.45 -2.83 -23.38
N SER A 95 16.68 -4.13 -23.14
CA SER A 95 17.70 -4.91 -23.86
C SER A 95 17.44 -5.00 -25.36
N GLN A 96 16.18 -4.86 -25.78
CA GLN A 96 15.78 -4.82 -27.20
C GLN A 96 15.81 -3.40 -27.79
N GLY A 97 16.32 -2.40 -27.04
CA GLY A 97 16.35 -1.00 -27.45
C GLY A 97 14.99 -0.28 -27.33
N GLY A 98 14.02 -0.90 -26.65
CA GLY A 98 12.70 -0.33 -26.43
C GLY A 98 12.66 0.75 -25.33
N ARG A 99 11.49 1.36 -25.17
CA ARG A 99 11.18 2.30 -24.07
C ARG A 99 10.01 1.75 -23.26
N VAL A 100 10.08 1.89 -21.94
CA VAL A 100 9.02 1.46 -21.04
C VAL A 100 8.25 2.68 -20.54
N LEU A 101 6.91 2.65 -20.69
CA LEU A 101 6.00 3.61 -20.09
C LEU A 101 5.21 2.92 -18.98
N ILE A 102 5.26 3.48 -17.76
CA ILE A 102 4.53 2.97 -16.59
C ILE A 102 3.54 4.05 -16.15
N PRO A 103 2.26 3.99 -16.59
CA PRO A 103 1.26 4.95 -16.13
C PRO A 103 0.90 4.66 -14.67
N ALA A 104 1.16 5.62 -13.79
CA ALA A 104 0.81 5.55 -12.38
C ALA A 104 0.37 6.92 -11.88
N TYR A 105 -0.49 6.96 -10.86
CA TYR A 105 -0.79 8.19 -10.14
C TYR A 105 0.45 8.68 -9.39
N ALA A 106 0.64 10.00 -9.33
CA ALA A 106 1.80 10.62 -8.70
C ALA A 106 1.94 10.29 -7.21
N LEU A 107 0.83 10.06 -6.50
CA LEU A 107 0.82 9.66 -5.11
C LEU A 107 0.11 8.32 -4.96
N GLY A 108 0.75 7.38 -4.27
CA GLY A 108 0.21 6.07 -3.96
C GLY A 108 1.23 4.98 -4.24
N ARG A 109 1.01 4.21 -5.31
CA ARG A 109 1.82 3.04 -5.64
C ARG A 109 3.09 3.37 -6.43
N ALA A 110 3.18 4.57 -7.00
CA ALA A 110 4.37 5.01 -7.76
C ALA A 110 5.64 5.02 -6.90
N GLN A 111 5.53 5.39 -5.63
CA GLN A 111 6.64 5.39 -4.67
C GLN A 111 7.23 3.97 -4.49
N GLU A 112 6.38 2.94 -4.41
CA GLU A 112 6.84 1.55 -4.32
C GLU A 112 7.58 1.11 -5.60
N LEU A 113 7.05 1.48 -6.77
CA LEU A 113 7.67 1.16 -8.05
C LEU A 113 9.05 1.81 -8.20
N LEU A 114 9.20 3.06 -7.74
CA LEU A 114 10.49 3.75 -7.74
C LEU A 114 11.51 3.03 -6.85
N LEU A 115 11.11 2.57 -5.66
CA LEU A 115 12.02 1.83 -4.77
C LEU A 115 12.43 0.47 -5.36
N ILE A 116 11.51 -0.23 -6.02
CA ILE A 116 11.82 -1.49 -6.71
C ILE A 116 12.81 -1.25 -7.85
N LEU A 117 12.60 -0.19 -8.65
CA LEU A 117 13.46 0.12 -9.77
C LEU A 117 14.84 0.63 -9.33
N ASP A 118 14.91 1.45 -8.30
CA ASP A 118 16.16 1.96 -7.74
C ASP A 118 17.03 0.81 -7.21
N GLU A 119 16.46 -0.11 -6.43
CA GLU A 119 17.16 -1.32 -5.98
C GLU A 119 17.58 -2.20 -7.16
N TYR A 120 16.71 -2.37 -8.16
CA TYR A 120 17.04 -3.17 -9.33
C TYR A 120 18.20 -2.56 -10.13
N TRP A 121 18.17 -1.26 -10.40
CA TRP A 121 19.24 -0.56 -11.12
C TRP A 121 20.56 -0.61 -10.37
N ALA A 122 20.57 -0.39 -9.06
CA ALA A 122 21.77 -0.45 -8.25
C ALA A 122 22.49 -1.83 -8.32
N ASN A 123 21.72 -2.90 -8.54
CA ASN A 123 22.24 -4.26 -8.64
C ASN A 123 22.63 -4.68 -10.07
N HIS A 124 22.39 -3.84 -11.08
CA HIS A 124 22.60 -4.16 -12.50
C HIS A 124 23.43 -3.05 -13.19
N PRO A 125 24.77 -3.08 -13.06
CA PRO A 125 25.65 -2.03 -13.60
C PRO A 125 25.51 -1.78 -15.11
N GLU A 126 25.08 -2.78 -15.87
CA GLU A 126 24.79 -2.67 -17.30
C GLU A 126 23.64 -1.70 -17.62
N LEU A 127 22.78 -1.41 -16.64
CA LEU A 127 21.63 -0.51 -16.77
C LEU A 127 21.94 0.94 -16.38
N HIS A 128 23.11 1.23 -15.80
CA HIS A 128 23.43 2.58 -15.27
C HIS A 128 23.41 3.70 -16.30
N ASN A 129 23.58 3.38 -17.59
CA ASN A 129 23.49 4.35 -18.68
C ASN A 129 22.05 4.56 -19.19
N ILE A 130 21.08 3.81 -18.67
CA ILE A 130 19.66 3.87 -19.05
C ILE A 130 18.92 4.66 -17.96
N PRO A 131 18.41 5.87 -18.28
CA PRO A 131 17.77 6.71 -17.29
C PRO A 131 16.36 6.24 -16.93
N ILE A 132 15.97 6.48 -15.68
CA ILE A 132 14.58 6.40 -15.21
C ILE A 132 14.08 7.82 -14.97
N TYR A 133 12.92 8.15 -15.53
CA TYR A 133 12.27 9.44 -15.32
C TYR A 133 10.96 9.26 -14.56
N TYR A 134 10.74 10.11 -13.57
CA TYR A 134 9.47 10.27 -12.88
C TYR A 134 8.91 11.65 -13.24
N ALA A 135 7.75 11.68 -13.89
CA ALA A 135 7.14 12.87 -14.49
C ALA A 135 5.63 12.91 -14.22
#